data_AF-A0A9Q0YXX3-F1
#
_entry.id   AF-A0A9Q0YXX3-F1
#
_cell.length_a   1.000
_cell.length_b   1.000
_cell.length_c   1.000
_cell.angle_alpha   90.00
_cell.angle_beta   90.00
_cell.angle_gamma   90.00
#
_symmetry.space_group_name_H-M   'P 1'
#
loop_
_entity.id
_entity.type
_entity.pdbx_description
1 polymer ?
#
loop_
_entity_poly.entity_id
_entity_poly.type
_entity_poly.pdbx_seq_one_letter_code
_entity_poly.pdbx_strand_id
1 'polypeptide(L)'
;MLTATVVKLALWFYCRSSRSEIVLAYAKDHYFDVVTNVVGLIAAVLGDKFYWWMDPAGAILLAVYTITNWSGTVVENAVSLVGHAAPPEFLQKLTYLVIRHPQVQRIETVRSYTFGALYFVEVDIELPQELPLKEAHVIGETLQNKIEKLTEVERAFVHLDFECGHKPEHTVLSKLPGNDP
;
A
#
# COMPACT_ATOMS: atom_id res chain seq x y z
N MET A 1 8.53 29.80 15.06
CA MET A 1 8.03 29.79 13.66
C MET A 1 9.19 29.87 12.68
N LEU A 2 9.88 31.00 12.52
CA LEU A 2 10.96 31.16 11.51
C LEU A 2 12.05 30.08 11.54
N THR A 3 12.65 29.79 12.70
CA THR A 3 13.69 28.75 12.81
C THR A 3 13.17 27.36 12.42
N ALA A 4 11.95 27.03 12.84
CA ALA A 4 11.32 25.75 12.51
C ALA A 4 11.03 25.66 11.01
N THR A 5 10.53 26.73 10.39
CA THR A 5 10.29 26.82 8.94
C THR A 5 11.58 26.61 8.15
N VAL A 6 12.69 27.25 8.56
CA VAL A 6 13.99 27.10 7.89
C VAL A 6 14.51 25.67 8.00
N VAL A 7 14.43 25.08 9.20
CA VAL A 7 14.86 23.69 9.42
C VAL A 7 14.00 22.71 8.60
N LYS A 8 12.67 22.84 8.63
CA LYS A 8 11.75 21.99 7.86
C LYS A 8 11.96 22.15 6.36
N LEU A 9 12.23 23.35 5.86
CA LEU A 9 12.55 23.58 4.45
C LEU A 9 13.88 22.90 4.05
N ALA A 10 14.91 22.97 4.89
CA ALA A 10 16.17 22.27 4.63
C ALA A 10 15.98 20.74 4.61
N LEU A 11 15.21 20.20 5.56
CA LEU A 11 14.86 18.78 5.59
C LEU A 11 14.02 18.37 4.37
N TRP A 12 13.11 19.22 3.90
CA TRP A 12 12.36 18.97 2.66
C TRP A 12 13.29 18.83 1.45
N PHE A 13 14.27 19.74 1.30
CA PHE A 13 15.28 19.64 0.24
C PHE A 13 16.12 18.37 0.32
N TYR A 14 16.43 17.92 1.54
CA TYR A 14 17.17 16.68 1.77
C TYR A 14 16.34 15.44 1.41
N CYS A 15 15.09 15.37 1.86
CA CYS A 15 14.23 14.20 1.70
C CYS A 15 13.68 14.06 0.27
N ARG A 16 13.44 15.17 -0.46
CA ARG A 16 12.77 15.15 -1.78
C ARG A 16 13.55 14.40 -2.88
N SER A 17 14.87 14.24 -2.73
CA SER A 17 15.71 13.53 -3.70
C SER A 17 15.83 12.03 -3.42
N SER A 18 15.21 11.54 -2.34
CA SER A 18 15.25 10.12 -2.00
C SER A 18 14.34 9.28 -2.91
N ARG A 19 14.74 8.03 -3.15
CA ARG A 19 13.94 7.03 -3.88
C ARG A 19 12.99 6.23 -2.97
N SER A 20 13.15 6.33 -1.66
CA SER A 20 12.30 5.60 -0.71
C SER A 20 10.97 6.33 -0.52
N GLU A 21 9.86 5.61 -0.67
CA GLU A 21 8.51 6.15 -0.49
C GLU A 21 8.28 6.70 0.93
N ILE A 22 8.85 6.04 1.94
CA ILE A 22 8.79 6.50 3.34
C ILE A 22 9.48 7.86 3.49
N VAL A 23 10.67 8.03 2.88
CA VAL A 23 11.39 9.31 2.92
C VAL A 23 10.67 10.40 2.13
N LEU A 24 10.00 10.02 1.04
CA LEU A 24 9.18 10.95 0.27
C LEU A 24 7.94 11.41 1.05
N ALA A 25 7.35 10.54 1.87
CA ALA A 25 6.28 10.91 2.80
C ALA A 25 6.76 11.95 3.83
N TYR A 26 7.96 11.77 4.41
CA TYR A 26 8.57 12.79 5.27
C TYR A 26 8.85 14.10 4.53
N ALA A 27 9.25 14.05 3.26
CA ALA A 27 9.39 15.27 2.46
C ALA A 27 8.04 16.01 2.37
N LYS A 28 6.95 15.31 2.03
CA LYS A 28 5.61 15.91 1.96
C LYS A 28 5.20 16.53 3.31
N ASP A 29 5.41 15.82 4.42
CA ASP A 29 5.18 16.34 5.78
C ASP A 29 5.93 17.66 6.04
N HIS A 30 7.23 17.68 5.77
CA HIS A 30 8.04 18.88 6.00
C HIS A 30 7.63 20.06 5.12
N TYR A 31 7.20 19.78 3.89
CA TYR A 31 6.65 20.80 3.00
C TYR A 31 5.35 21.40 3.56
N PHE A 32 4.43 20.54 4.04
CA PHE A 32 3.19 21.00 4.66
C PHE A 32 3.48 21.84 5.91
N ASP A 33 4.43 21.44 6.75
CA ASP A 33 4.83 22.22 7.92
C ASP A 33 5.41 23.59 7.56
N VAL A 34 6.16 23.71 6.45
CA VAL A 34 6.63 25.02 5.97
C VAL A 34 5.44 25.88 5.57
N VAL A 35 4.49 25.34 4.81
CA VAL A 35 3.30 26.06 4.35
C VAL A 35 2.44 26.51 5.55
N THR A 36 2.15 25.62 6.48
CA THR A 36 1.30 25.94 7.64
C THR A 36 1.95 26.98 8.55
N ASN A 37 3.27 26.88 8.79
CA ASN A 37 4.00 27.88 9.58
C ASN A 37 4.03 29.26 8.91
N VAL A 38 4.20 29.32 7.58
CA VAL A 38 4.21 30.60 6.83
C VAL A 38 2.83 31.24 6.87
N VAL A 39 1.78 30.47 6.57
CA VAL A 39 0.39 30.96 6.58
C VAL A 39 -0.02 31.39 7.99
N GLY A 40 0.33 30.61 9.01
CA GLY A 40 0.08 30.97 10.41
C GLY A 40 0.81 32.24 10.84
N LEU A 41 2.07 32.43 10.43
CA LEU A 41 2.80 33.66 10.71
C LEU A 41 2.16 34.88 10.02
N ILE A 42 1.70 34.73 8.78
CA ILE A 42 0.98 35.81 8.07
C ILE A 42 -0.32 36.15 8.81
N ALA A 43 -1.10 35.15 9.21
CA ALA A 43 -2.35 35.36 9.96
C ALA A 43 -2.10 36.10 11.29
N ALA A 44 -1.06 35.70 12.04
CA ALA A 44 -0.69 36.34 13.30
C ALA A 44 -0.27 37.80 13.10
N VAL A 45 0.58 38.09 12.09
CA VAL A 45 1.00 39.47 11.79
C VAL A 45 -0.18 40.34 11.33
N LEU A 46 -1.10 39.77 10.55
CA LEU A 46 -2.32 40.48 10.15
C LEU A 46 -3.26 40.73 11.34
N GLY A 47 -3.36 39.77 12.26
CA GLY A 47 -4.12 39.89 13.50
C GLY A 47 -3.61 41.01 14.41
N ASP A 48 -2.30 41.12 14.54
CA ASP A 48 -1.63 42.16 15.32
C ASP A 48 -1.76 43.55 14.68
N LYS A 49 -1.60 43.65 13.35
CA LYS A 49 -1.52 44.94 12.65
C LYS A 49 -2.87 45.52 12.20
N PHE A 50 -3.87 44.69 11.95
CA PHE A 50 -5.15 45.12 11.38
C PHE A 50 -6.34 44.86 12.31
N TYR A 51 -6.71 43.59 12.53
CA TYR A 51 -7.86 43.23 13.35
C TYR A 51 -7.60 41.95 14.14
N TRP A 52 -7.83 41.99 15.46
CA TRP A 52 -7.57 40.89 16.39
C TRP A 52 -8.22 39.54 16.00
N TRP A 53 -9.34 39.55 15.27
CA TRP A 53 -10.05 38.33 14.88
C TRP A 53 -9.44 37.61 13.66
N MET A 54 -8.52 38.25 12.93
CA MET A 54 -7.91 37.66 11.73
C MET A 54 -7.03 36.45 12.06
N ASP A 55 -6.32 36.49 13.17
CA ASP A 55 -5.49 35.36 13.64
C ASP A 55 -6.34 34.13 13.98
N PRO A 56 -7.37 34.20 14.86
CA PRO A 56 -8.23 33.04 15.13
C PRO A 56 -9.02 32.57 13.90
N ALA A 57 -9.46 33.48 13.00
CA ALA A 57 -10.11 33.08 11.76
C ALA A 57 -9.15 32.36 10.79
N GLY A 58 -7.91 32.87 10.67
CA GLY A 58 -6.84 32.24 9.90
C GLY A 58 -6.46 30.87 10.46
N ALA A 59 -6.40 30.73 11.79
CA ALA A 59 -6.14 29.47 12.45
C ALA A 59 -7.23 28.41 12.18
N ILE A 60 -8.51 28.80 12.21
CA ILE A 60 -9.63 27.90 11.86
C ILE A 60 -9.52 27.45 10.40
N LEU A 61 -9.28 28.38 9.47
CA LEU A 61 -9.14 28.06 8.05
C LEU A 61 -7.97 27.09 7.82
N LEU A 62 -6.83 27.36 8.47
CA LEU A 62 -5.64 26.51 8.40
C LEU A 62 -5.89 25.11 8.98
N ALA A 63 -6.64 25.02 10.09
CA ALA A 63 -7.02 23.75 10.69
C ALA A 63 -7.88 22.92 9.73
N VAL A 64 -8.91 23.52 9.12
CA VAL A 64 -9.77 22.84 8.13
C VAL A 64 -8.95 22.37 6.92
N TYR A 65 -8.08 23.22 6.39
CA TYR A 65 -7.18 22.86 5.28
C TYR A 65 -6.25 21.70 5.63
N THR A 66 -5.70 21.70 6.85
CA THR A 66 -4.78 20.65 7.31
C THR A 66 -5.52 19.32 7.47
N ILE A 67 -6.69 19.33 8.11
CA ILE A 67 -7.53 18.15 8.31
C ILE A 67 -7.95 17.54 6.98
N THR A 68 -8.37 18.36 6.01
CA THR A 68 -8.82 17.88 4.69
C THR A 68 -7.68 17.29 3.85
N ASN A 69 -6.48 17.85 3.89
CA ASN A 69 -5.33 17.27 3.18
C ASN A 69 -4.83 15.98 3.83
N TRP A 70 -4.78 15.93 5.17
CA TRP A 70 -4.30 14.75 5.87
C TRP A 70 -5.31 13.60 5.87
N SER A 71 -6.62 13.89 5.84
CA SER A 71 -7.63 12.84 5.78
C SER A 71 -7.52 11.96 4.53
N GLY A 72 -7.26 12.57 3.36
CA GLY A 72 -7.01 11.81 2.13
C GLY A 72 -5.80 10.88 2.24
N THR A 73 -4.69 11.41 2.77
CA THR A 73 -3.45 10.63 2.98
C THR A 73 -3.67 9.48 3.96
N VAL A 74 -4.45 9.70 5.02
CA VAL A 74 -4.78 8.65 5.99
C VAL A 74 -5.61 7.54 5.34
N VAL A 75 -6.60 7.89 4.52
CA VAL A 75 -7.43 6.90 3.81
C VAL A 75 -6.59 6.07 2.84
N GLU A 76 -5.72 6.70 2.05
CA GLU A 76 -4.83 6.00 1.12
C GLU A 76 -3.93 4.99 1.86
N ASN A 77 -3.29 5.41 2.96
CA ASN A 77 -2.44 4.52 3.76
C ASN A 77 -3.25 3.41 4.45
N ALA A 78 -4.44 3.73 4.96
CA ALA A 78 -5.32 2.72 5.57
C ALA A 78 -5.74 1.66 4.53
N VAL A 79 -6.09 2.08 3.31
CA VAL A 79 -6.41 1.17 2.21
C VAL A 79 -5.22 0.28 1.84
N SER A 80 -4.01 0.82 1.82
CA SER A 80 -2.80 0.02 1.57
C SER A 80 -2.57 -1.06 2.64
N LEU A 81 -2.93 -0.78 3.90
CA LEU A 81 -2.83 -1.73 5.01
C LEU A 81 -3.95 -2.78 5.02
N VAL A 82 -5.13 -2.44 4.51
CA VAL A 82 -6.30 -3.34 4.47
C VAL A 82 -6.18 -4.38 3.34
N GLY A 83 -5.36 -4.12 2.33
CA GLY A 83 -5.16 -5.04 1.20
C GLY A 83 -5.81 -4.55 -0.07
N HIS A 84 -5.21 -3.54 -0.71
CA HIS A 84 -5.63 -3.09 -2.02
C HIS A 84 -5.10 -4.04 -3.10
N ALA A 85 -5.95 -4.40 -4.07
CA ALA A 85 -5.54 -5.26 -5.17
C ALA A 85 -4.42 -4.62 -6.02
N ALA A 86 -3.46 -5.42 -6.45
CA ALA A 86 -2.38 -4.96 -7.32
C ALA A 86 -2.93 -4.49 -8.68
N PRO A 87 -2.23 -3.54 -9.35
CA PRO A 87 -2.67 -3.04 -10.64
C PRO A 87 -2.68 -4.15 -11.71
N PRO A 88 -3.56 -4.08 -12.72
CA PRO A 88 -3.72 -5.15 -13.72
C PRO A 88 -2.42 -5.51 -14.47
N GLU A 89 -1.54 -4.55 -14.70
CA GLU A 89 -0.25 -4.77 -15.35
C GLU A 89 0.66 -5.70 -14.52
N PHE A 90 0.61 -5.58 -13.19
CA PHE A 90 1.35 -6.44 -12.28
C PHE A 90 0.75 -7.85 -12.25
N LEU A 91 -0.58 -7.95 -12.21
CA LEU A 91 -1.27 -9.24 -12.29
C LEU A 91 -0.94 -9.96 -13.60
N GLN A 92 -0.93 -9.26 -14.73
CA GLN A 92 -0.53 -9.83 -16.03
C GLN A 92 0.94 -10.31 -16.02
N LYS A 93 1.86 -9.56 -15.42
CA LYS A 93 3.27 -9.95 -15.25
C LYS A 93 3.39 -11.24 -14.45
N LEU A 94 2.63 -11.37 -13.36
CA LEU A 94 2.58 -12.58 -12.53
C LEU A 94 2.00 -13.77 -13.32
N THR A 95 0.84 -13.60 -13.97
CA THR A 95 0.22 -14.64 -14.81
C THR A 95 1.18 -15.13 -15.89
N TYR A 96 1.89 -14.22 -16.56
CA TYR A 96 2.88 -14.60 -17.57
C TYR A 96 4.07 -15.39 -17.00
N LEU A 97 4.53 -15.04 -15.79
CA LEU A 97 5.63 -15.73 -15.14
C LEU A 97 5.26 -17.18 -14.80
N VAL A 98 4.01 -17.38 -14.37
CA VAL A 98 3.42 -18.66 -13.97
C VAL A 98 3.13 -19.55 -15.18
N ILE A 99 2.44 -19.03 -16.21
CA ILE A 99 2.01 -19.80 -17.38
C ILE A 99 3.21 -20.32 -18.21
N ARG A 100 4.36 -19.67 -18.08
CA ARG A 100 5.59 -20.08 -18.77
C ARG A 100 6.24 -21.32 -18.13
N HIS A 101 5.78 -21.76 -16.97
CA HIS A 101 6.31 -22.97 -16.34
C HIS A 101 5.74 -24.22 -17.05
N PRO A 102 6.58 -25.11 -17.61
CA PRO A 102 6.15 -26.14 -18.57
C PRO A 102 5.20 -27.20 -18.00
N GLN A 103 5.18 -27.38 -16.68
CA GLN A 103 4.37 -28.39 -15.99
C GLN A 103 3.04 -27.85 -15.45
N VAL A 104 2.79 -26.53 -15.57
CA VAL A 104 1.51 -25.91 -15.17
C VAL A 104 0.50 -26.17 -16.28
N GLN A 105 -0.58 -26.90 -15.96
CA GLN A 105 -1.64 -27.16 -16.94
C GLN A 105 -2.57 -25.96 -17.08
N ARG A 106 -2.92 -25.36 -15.93
CA ARG A 106 -3.85 -24.24 -15.84
C ARG A 106 -3.51 -23.37 -14.64
N ILE A 107 -3.93 -22.12 -14.73
CA ILE A 107 -3.93 -21.17 -13.61
C ILE A 107 -5.39 -20.95 -13.24
N GLU A 108 -5.74 -21.23 -12.00
CA GLU A 108 -7.09 -20.98 -11.49
C GLU A 108 -7.25 -19.52 -11.08
N THR A 109 -6.37 -19.07 -10.19
CA THR A 109 -6.45 -17.73 -9.62
C THR A 109 -5.05 -17.13 -9.52
N VAL A 110 -4.95 -15.84 -9.86
CA VAL A 110 -3.79 -15.00 -9.52
C VAL A 110 -4.33 -13.80 -8.75
N ARG A 111 -3.96 -13.69 -7.49
CA ARG A 111 -4.28 -12.56 -6.64
C ARG A 111 -3.00 -11.92 -6.15
N SER A 112 -3.04 -10.61 -6.06
CA SER A 112 -1.99 -9.88 -5.39
C SER A 112 -2.60 -8.67 -4.73
N TYR A 113 -2.20 -8.42 -3.49
CA TYR A 113 -2.71 -7.33 -2.68
C TYR A 113 -1.59 -6.71 -1.85
N THR A 114 -1.71 -5.43 -1.54
CA THR A 114 -0.74 -4.71 -0.74
C THR A 114 -0.79 -5.16 0.72
N PHE A 115 0.37 -5.26 1.36
CA PHE A 115 0.45 -5.30 2.81
C PHE A 115 1.60 -4.40 3.23
N GLY A 116 1.27 -3.16 3.59
CA GLY A 116 2.29 -2.12 3.78
C GLY A 116 2.80 -1.57 2.44
N ALA A 117 4.10 -1.75 2.16
CA ALA A 117 4.76 -1.18 0.99
C ALA A 117 4.99 -2.17 -0.16
N LEU A 118 4.83 -3.47 0.09
CA LEU A 118 5.09 -4.55 -0.86
C LEU A 118 3.81 -5.38 -1.08
N TYR A 119 3.85 -6.22 -2.11
CA TYR A 119 2.77 -7.10 -2.46
C TYR A 119 2.91 -8.48 -1.83
N PHE A 120 1.79 -8.99 -1.35
CA PHE A 120 1.55 -10.41 -1.17
C PHE A 120 0.97 -10.95 -2.46
N VAL A 121 1.39 -12.15 -2.84
CA VAL A 121 0.95 -12.81 -4.07
C VAL A 121 0.42 -14.19 -3.73
N GLU A 122 -0.76 -14.51 -4.22
CA GLU A 122 -1.38 -15.84 -4.12
C GLU A 122 -1.63 -16.34 -5.55
N VAL A 123 -1.14 -17.54 -5.84
CA VAL A 123 -1.29 -18.18 -7.14
C VAL A 123 -1.77 -19.61 -6.93
N ASP A 124 -2.88 -19.95 -7.57
CA ASP A 124 -3.44 -21.30 -7.57
C ASP A 124 -3.21 -21.91 -8.95
N ILE A 125 -2.48 -23.03 -9.00
CA ILE A 125 -2.10 -23.71 -10.24
C ILE A 125 -2.57 -25.16 -10.24
N GLU A 126 -2.97 -25.61 -11.43
CA GLU A 126 -3.34 -27.00 -11.69
C GLU A 126 -2.13 -27.79 -12.20
N LEU A 127 -1.85 -28.91 -11.53
CA LEU A 127 -0.81 -29.87 -11.87
C LEU A 127 -1.43 -31.24 -12.25
N PRO A 128 -0.71 -32.09 -13.01
CA PRO A 128 -1.20 -33.42 -13.33
C PRO A 128 -1.52 -34.25 -12.08
N GLN A 129 -2.69 -34.91 -12.05
CA GLN A 129 -3.14 -35.71 -10.90
C GLN A 129 -2.20 -36.87 -10.54
N GLU A 130 -1.52 -37.44 -11.54
CA GLU A 130 -0.58 -38.55 -11.36
C GLU A 130 0.83 -38.07 -10.91
N LEU A 131 1.03 -36.76 -10.79
CA LEU A 131 2.32 -36.18 -10.42
C LEU A 131 2.64 -36.51 -8.95
N PRO A 132 3.81 -37.10 -8.65
CA PRO A 132 4.21 -37.35 -7.27
C PRO A 132 4.24 -36.04 -6.46
N LEU A 133 3.73 -36.06 -5.22
CA LEU A 133 3.70 -34.89 -4.33
C LEU A 133 5.07 -34.21 -4.20
N LYS A 134 6.16 -35.00 -4.21
CA LYS A 134 7.53 -34.48 -4.18
C LYS A 134 7.83 -33.59 -5.40
N GLU A 135 7.43 -34.02 -6.58
CA GLU A 135 7.64 -33.24 -7.81
C GLU A 135 6.73 -32.01 -7.85
N ALA A 136 5.46 -32.17 -7.43
CA ALA A 136 4.53 -31.05 -7.26
C ALA A 136 5.11 -29.96 -6.34
N HIS A 137 5.62 -30.37 -5.17
CA HIS A 137 6.23 -29.47 -4.19
C HIS A 137 7.43 -28.71 -4.77
N VAL A 138 8.31 -29.39 -5.52
CA VAL A 138 9.46 -28.74 -6.17
C VAL A 138 9.02 -27.71 -7.20
N ILE A 139 7.94 -27.98 -7.96
CA ILE A 139 7.37 -27.02 -8.91
C ILE A 139 6.83 -25.79 -8.16
N GLY A 140 6.04 -26.02 -7.11
CA GLY A 140 5.49 -24.95 -6.28
C GLY A 140 6.58 -24.07 -5.66
N GLU A 141 7.60 -24.69 -5.04
CA GLU A 141 8.74 -23.99 -4.45
C GLU A 141 9.55 -23.22 -5.52
N THR A 142 9.75 -23.81 -6.71
CA THR A 142 10.44 -23.14 -7.81
C THR A 142 9.69 -21.90 -8.28
N LEU A 143 8.36 -22.01 -8.41
CA LEU A 143 7.51 -20.90 -8.81
C LEU A 143 7.47 -19.80 -7.74
N GLN A 144 7.32 -20.18 -6.47
CA GLN A 144 7.37 -19.28 -5.34
C GLN A 144 8.68 -18.47 -5.33
N ASN A 145 9.82 -19.16 -5.37
CA ASN A 145 11.15 -18.54 -5.40
C ASN A 145 11.34 -17.61 -6.60
N LYS A 146 10.64 -17.87 -7.72
CA LYS A 146 10.72 -17.03 -8.92
C LYS A 146 9.86 -15.77 -8.78
N ILE A 147 8.72 -15.84 -8.10
CA ILE A 147 7.85 -14.69 -7.82
C ILE A 147 8.48 -13.80 -6.75
N GLU A 148 9.03 -14.38 -5.68
CA GLU A 148 9.69 -13.63 -4.58
C GLU A 148 10.99 -12.93 -5.00
N LYS A 149 11.52 -13.22 -6.21
CA LYS A 149 12.64 -12.45 -6.80
C LYS A 149 12.23 -11.08 -7.34
N LEU A 150 10.93 -10.82 -7.48
CA LEU A 150 10.43 -9.50 -7.86
C LEU A 150 10.58 -8.56 -6.67
N THR A 151 11.23 -7.41 -6.87
CA THR A 151 11.48 -6.42 -5.82
C THR A 151 10.21 -5.87 -5.19
N GLU A 152 9.08 -5.95 -5.91
CA GLU A 152 7.77 -5.50 -5.49
C GLU A 152 7.04 -6.53 -4.61
N VAL A 153 7.54 -7.77 -4.48
CA VAL A 153 6.90 -8.87 -3.75
C VAL A 153 7.59 -9.10 -2.41
N GLU A 154 6.82 -9.11 -1.32
CA GLU A 154 7.32 -9.52 0.00
C GLU A 154 7.26 -11.02 0.19
N ARG A 155 6.12 -11.62 -0.20
CA ARG A 155 5.87 -13.05 -0.05
C ARG A 155 4.96 -13.56 -1.16
N ALA A 156 5.22 -14.79 -1.61
CA ALA A 156 4.33 -15.51 -2.52
C ALA A 156 3.83 -16.81 -1.89
N PHE A 157 2.56 -17.11 -2.10
CA PHE A 157 1.91 -18.37 -1.79
C PHE A 157 1.50 -19.03 -3.09
N VAL A 158 1.94 -20.28 -3.28
CA VAL A 158 1.60 -21.08 -4.45
C VAL A 158 0.78 -22.27 -3.95
N HIS A 159 -0.51 -22.28 -4.26
CA HIS A 159 -1.37 -23.43 -4.03
C HIS A 159 -1.30 -24.37 -5.24
N LEU A 160 -1.31 -25.67 -4.96
CA LEU A 160 -1.14 -26.73 -5.95
C LEU A 160 -2.40 -27.60 -5.95
N ASP A 161 -3.18 -27.51 -7.02
CA ASP A 161 -4.41 -28.26 -7.21
C ASP A 161 -4.25 -29.32 -8.29
N PHE A 162 -5.13 -30.32 -8.24
CA PHE A 162 -5.24 -31.39 -9.24
C PHE A 162 -6.57 -31.34 -10.01
N GLU A 163 -7.50 -30.44 -9.63
CA GLU A 163 -8.71 -30.10 -10.35
C GLU A 163 -8.95 -28.58 -10.25
N CYS A 164 -9.74 -28.01 -11.17
CA CYS A 164 -10.21 -26.60 -11.09
C CYS A 164 -11.73 -26.51 -10.88
N GLY A 165 -12.35 -27.62 -10.46
CA GLY A 165 -13.80 -27.82 -10.47
C GLY A 165 -14.41 -27.92 -9.07
N HIS A 166 -13.93 -27.16 -8.09
CA HIS A 166 -14.35 -27.35 -6.70
C HIS A 166 -15.54 -26.46 -6.30
N LYS A 167 -16.33 -26.94 -5.34
CA LYS A 167 -17.17 -26.06 -4.51
C LYS A 167 -16.23 -25.24 -3.62
N PRO A 168 -16.54 -23.98 -3.26
CA PRO A 168 -15.67 -23.18 -2.40
C PRO A 168 -15.32 -23.95 -1.13
N GLU A 169 -14.05 -24.32 -0.99
CA GLU A 169 -13.54 -25.22 0.05
C GLU A 169 -13.40 -24.49 1.38
N HIS A 170 -13.16 -23.19 1.29
CA HIS A 170 -13.13 -22.29 2.43
C HIS A 170 -14.53 -21.79 2.74
N THR A 171 -15.01 -22.10 3.95
CA THR A 171 -16.20 -21.48 4.53
C THR A 171 -15.95 -19.99 4.67
N VAL A 172 -16.45 -19.19 3.73
CA VAL A 172 -16.48 -17.75 3.89
C VAL A 172 -17.51 -17.46 5.00
N LEU A 173 -17.03 -17.13 6.19
CA LEU A 173 -17.89 -16.56 7.23
C LEU A 173 -18.40 -15.22 6.71
N SER A 174 -19.56 -15.24 6.05
CA SER A 174 -20.27 -14.05 5.57
C SER A 174 -20.80 -13.18 6.72
N LYS A 175 -20.76 -13.69 7.96
CA LYS A 175 -21.12 -12.98 9.18
C LYS A 175 -20.04 -13.21 10.23
N LEU A 176 -19.60 -12.11 10.85
CA LEU A 176 -18.85 -12.15 12.11
C LEU A 176 -19.67 -12.96 13.13
N PRO A 177 -19.03 -13.78 13.98
CA PRO A 177 -19.75 -14.45 15.06
C PRO A 177 -20.48 -13.39 15.87
N GLY A 178 -21.80 -13.52 15.96
CA GLY A 178 -22.60 -12.65 16.82
C GLY A 178 -22.14 -12.83 18.26
N ASN A 179 -21.99 -11.73 18.99
CA ASN A 179 -22.00 -11.79 20.44
C ASN A 179 -23.43 -12.17 20.85
N ASP A 180 -23.75 -13.47 20.80
CA ASP A 180 -24.88 -13.98 21.54
C ASP A 180 -24.51 -13.97 23.04
N PRO A 181 -25.38 -13.46 23.92
CA PRO A 181 -25.10 -13.20 25.33
C PRO A 181 -24.86 -14.48 26.17
#